data_AF-F2KFX3-F1
#
_entry.id   AF-F2KFX3-F1
#
_cell.length_a   1.000
_cell.length_b   1.000
_cell.length_c   1.000
_cell.angle_alpha   90.00
_cell.angle_beta   90.00
_cell.angle_gamma   90.00
#
_symmetry.space_group_name_H-M   'P 1'
#
loop_
_entity.id
_entity.type
_entity.pdbx_description
1 polymer ?
#
loop_
_entity_poly.entity_id
_entity_poly.type
_entity_poly.pdbx_seq_one_letter_code
_entity_poly.pdbx_strand_id
1 'polypeptide(L)' 'MSSDSLIKMANQIAQYFATEPDHTLAVNGVRQHIKSFWTPGMRRQLQDWQQMHPGAVLHPLVLEALTEPEGTT' A
#
# COMPACT_ATOMS: atom_id res chain seq x y z
N MET A 1 7.12 -7.39 13.73
CA MET A 1 5.78 -7.76 13.22
C MET A 1 5.95 -8.83 12.16
N SER A 2 5.04 -9.80 12.08
CA SER A 2 5.04 -10.79 11.01
C SER A 2 4.57 -10.15 9.70
N SER A 3 5.07 -10.64 8.56
CA SER A 3 4.71 -10.14 7.23
C SER A 3 3.20 -10.23 6.98
N ASP A 4 2.53 -11.30 7.44
CA ASP A 4 1.07 -11.48 7.35
C ASP A 4 0.27 -10.34 8.00
N SER A 5 0.70 -9.90 9.19
CA SER A 5 0.05 -8.78 9.88
C SER A 5 0.23 -7.47 9.11
N LEU A 6 1.40 -7.28 8.53
CA LEU A 6 1.72 -6.09 7.73
C LEU A 6 0.83 -6.01 6.47
N ILE A 7 0.70 -7.13 5.76
CA ILE A 7 -0.14 -7.24 4.56
C ILE A 7 -1.61 -7.01 4.91
N LYS A 8 -2.09 -7.61 6.00
CA LYS A 8 -3.46 -7.41 6.48
C LYS A 8 -3.75 -5.93 6.76
N MET A 9 -2.85 -5.23 7.44
CA MET A 9 -3.02 -3.79 7.68
C MET A 9 -3.00 -2.98 6.38
N ALA A 10 -2.08 -3.27 5.46
CA ALA A 10 -2.03 -2.58 4.17
C ALA A 10 -3.35 -2.74 3.39
N ASN A 11 -3.87 -3.97 3.33
CA ASN A 11 -5.15 -4.27 2.67
C ASN A 11 -6.33 -3.59 3.36
N GLN A 12 -6.33 -3.48 4.70
CA GLN A 12 -7.38 -2.77 5.44
C GLN A 12 -7.36 -1.26 5.16
N ILE A 13 -6.17 -0.65 5.08
CA ILE A 13 -6.02 0.76 4.70
C ILE A 13 -6.58 0.97 3.29
N ALA A 14 -6.19 0.11 2.34
CA ALA A 14 -6.71 0.20 0.98
C ALA A 14 -8.22 -0.01 0.88
N GLN A 15 -8.79 -0.92 1.66
CA GLN A 15 -10.24 -1.13 1.71
C GLN A 15 -11.00 0.11 2.18
N TYR A 16 -10.42 0.90 3.09
CA TYR A 16 -10.98 2.18 3.53
C TYR A 16 -10.98 3.20 2.38
N PHE A 17 -9.84 3.38 1.71
CA PHE A 17 -9.71 4.32 0.59
C PHE A 17 -10.43 3.86 -0.68
N ALA A 18 -10.78 2.58 -0.81
CA ALA A 18 -11.61 2.07 -1.90
C ALA A 18 -13.04 2.66 -1.93
N THR A 19 -13.43 3.40 -0.90
CA THR A 19 -14.68 4.18 -0.88
C THR A 19 -14.57 5.54 -1.57
N GLU A 20 -13.35 6.00 -1.85
CA GLU A 20 -13.10 7.22 -2.61
C GLU A 20 -13.40 6.98 -4.10
N PRO A 21 -14.35 7.71 -4.71
CA PRO A 21 -14.71 7.53 -6.12
C PRO A 21 -13.59 7.92 -7.10
N ASP A 22 -12.69 8.84 -6.71
CA ASP A 22 -11.52 9.16 -7.52
C ASP A 22 -10.39 8.17 -7.21
N HIS A 23 -10.10 7.30 -8.18
CA HIS A 23 -9.05 6.28 -8.07
C HIS A 23 -7.67 6.87 -7.76
N THR A 24 -7.33 8.00 -8.38
CA THR A 24 -6.04 8.67 -8.17
C THR A 24 -5.96 9.20 -6.73
N LEU A 25 -7.05 9.76 -6.21
CA LEU A 25 -7.11 10.18 -4.81
C LEU A 25 -7.06 8.99 -3.85
N ALA A 26 -7.70 7.87 -4.19
CA ALA A 26 -7.66 6.64 -3.39
C ALA A 26 -6.22 6.11 -3.26
N VAL A 27 -5.49 5.96 -4.38
CA VAL A 27 -4.09 5.51 -4.40
C VAL A 27 -3.20 6.44 -3.60
N ASN A 28 -3.33 7.76 -3.82
CA ASN A 28 -2.55 8.76 -3.08
C ASN A 28 -2.87 8.75 -1.58
N GLY A 29 -4.14 8.54 -1.21
CA GLY A 29 -4.57 8.41 0.18
C GLY A 29 -3.93 7.22 0.89
N VAL A 30 -3.90 6.05 0.24
CA VAL A 30 -3.22 4.85 0.76
C VAL A 30 -1.73 5.12 0.96
N ARG A 31 -1.06 5.67 -0.07
CA ARG A 31 0.37 5.98 -0.02
C ARG A 31 0.70 6.94 1.12
N GLN A 32 -0.03 8.05 1.21
CA GLN A 32 0.19 9.06 2.23
C GLN A 32 -0.05 8.50 3.63
N HIS A 33 -1.10 7.69 3.81
CA HIS A 33 -1.38 7.05 5.10
C HIS A 33 -0.23 6.12 5.52
N ILE A 34 0.22 5.23 4.62
CA ILE A 34 1.36 4.35 4.90
C ILE A 34 2.62 5.18 5.21
N LYS A 35 2.91 6.23 4.45
CA LYS A 35 4.07 7.10 4.66
C LYS A 35 4.03 7.85 6.00
N SER A 36 2.85 8.31 6.43
CA SER A 36 2.66 9.06 7.67
C SER A 36 2.70 8.18 8.92
N PHE A 37 2.13 6.97 8.86
CA PHE A 37 1.97 6.12 10.04
C PHE A 37 2.97 4.97 10.13
N TRP A 38 3.60 4.57 9.03
CA TRP A 38 4.52 3.43 9.03
C TRP A 38 5.99 3.86 9.06
N THR A 39 6.78 3.11 9.80
CA THR A 39 8.24 3.30 9.81
C THR A 39 8.86 2.96 8.45
N PRO A 40 10.04 3.50 8.12
CA PRO A 40 10.77 3.13 6.91
C PRO A 40 11.01 1.60 6.79
N GLY A 41 11.24 0.91 7.91
CA GLY A 41 11.45 -0.54 7.92
C GLY A 41 10.20 -1.32 7.52
N MET A 42 9.03 -0.91 8.00
CA MET A 42 7.75 -1.51 7.60
C MET A 42 7.48 -1.35 6.11
N ARG A 43 7.78 -0.16 5.54
CA ARG A 43 7.62 0.09 4.10
C ARG A 43 8.53 -0.82 3.26
N ARG A 44 9.79 -0.97 3.66
CA ARG A 44 10.72 -1.90 3.02
C ARG A 44 10.24 -3.34 3.12
N GLN A 45 9.82 -3.78 4.31
CA GLN A 45 9.31 -5.14 4.51
C GLN A 45 8.11 -5.45 3.60
N LEU A 46 7.21 -4.49 3.38
CA LEU A 46 6.08 -4.67 2.47
C LEU A 46 6.53 -4.78 1.00
N GLN A 47 7.50 -3.95 0.58
CA GLN A 47 8.08 -4.01 -0.77
C GLN A 47 8.84 -5.31 -1.01
N ASP A 48 9.70 -5.72 -0.06
CA ASP A 48 10.47 -6.96 -0.13
C ASP A 48 9.52 -8.16 -0.22
N TRP A 49 8.46 -8.17 0.58
CA TRP A 49 7.45 -9.21 0.53
C TRP A 49 6.73 -9.26 -0.83
N GLN A 50 6.35 -8.11 -1.37
CA GLN A 50 5.70 -8.02 -2.69
C GLN A 50 6.61 -8.54 -3.82
N GLN A 51 7.92 -8.29 -3.74
CA GLN A 51 8.90 -8.83 -4.70
C GLN A 51 9.08 -10.35 -4.56
N MET A 52 9.06 -10.88 -3.33
CA MET A 52 9.16 -12.32 -3.07
C MET A 52 7.88 -13.08 -3.45
N HIS A 53 6.74 -12.39 -3.45
CA HIS A 53 5.43 -12.99 -3.70
C HIS A 53 4.64 -12.26 -4.80
N PRO A 54 5.14 -12.26 -6.06
CA PRO A 54 4.52 -11.51 -7.16
C PRO A 54 3.10 -12.00 -7.52
N GLY A 55 2.72 -13.22 -7.12
CA GLY A 55 1.38 -13.78 -7.31
C GLY A 55 0.46 -13.69 -6.10
N ALA A 56 0.89 -13.06 -5.00
CA ALA A 56 0.07 -12.96 -3.80
C ALA A 56 -0.91 -11.78 -3.84
N VAL A 57 -2.07 -11.96 -3.21
CA VAL A 57 -3.19 -11.03 -3.28
C VAL A 57 -2.96 -9.85 -2.33
N LEU A 58 -2.22 -8.84 -2.79
CA LEU A 58 -2.30 -7.48 -2.27
C LEU A 58 -3.46 -6.75 -2.92
N HIS A 59 -4.07 -5.82 -2.18
CA HIS A 59 -5.10 -4.97 -2.73
C HIS A 59 -4.52 -4.09 -3.87
N PRO A 60 -5.22 -3.90 -5.00
CA PRO A 60 -4.72 -3.13 -6.15
C PRO A 60 -4.21 -1.73 -5.76
N LEU A 61 -4.99 -0.98 -4.98
CA LEU A 61 -4.57 0.33 -4.46
C LEU A 61 -3.25 0.31 -3.66
N VAL A 62 -2.92 -0.79 -2.96
CA VAL A 62 -1.62 -0.91 -2.27
C VAL A 62 -0.50 -1.13 -3.29
N LEU A 63 -0.72 -1.99 -4.27
CA LEU A 63 0.27 -2.25 -5.33
C LEU A 63 0.61 -0.97 -6.09
N GLU A 64 -0.42 -0.22 -6.50
CA GLU A 64 -0.28 1.06 -7.20
C GLU A 64 0.39 2.12 -6.29
N ALA A 65 0.00 2.18 -5.02
CA ALA A 65 0.64 3.08 -4.05
C ALA A 65 2.15 2.79 -3.88
N LEU A 66 2.57 1.54 -4.04
CA LEU A 66 3.97 1.12 -3.95
C LEU A 66 4.77 1.30 -5.25
N THR A 67 4.11 1.32 -6.41
CA THR A 67 4.77 1.40 -7.74
C THR A 67 4.81 2.81 -8.32
N GLU A 68 3.79 3.62 -8.09
CA GLU A 68 3.75 4.97 -8.66
C GLU A 68 4.52 5.99 -7.78
N PRO A 69 5.41 6.81 -8.37
CA PRO A 69 6.02 7.94 -7.68
C PRO A 69 4.99 9.05 -7.42
N GLU A 70 5.13 9.77 -6.30
CA GLU A 70 4.23 10.88 -5.95
C GLU A 70 4.28 11.98 -7.00
N GLY A 71 3.20 12.11 -7.77
CA GLY A 71 3.01 13.18 -8.75
C GLY A 71 3.72 12.89 -10.08
N THR A 72 2.99 12.32 -11.03
CA THR A 72 3.16 12.73 -12.42
C THR A 72 1.99 13.67 -12.71
N THR A 73 2.35 14.92 -12.99
CA THR A 73 1.47 16.07 -13.23
C THR A 73 0.48 15.82 -14.36
#